data_AF-A0A3D1CV46-F1
#
_entry.id   AF-A0A3D1CV46-F1
#
_cell.length_a   1.000
_cell.length_b   1.000
_cell.length_c   1.000
_cell.angle_alpha   90.00
_cell.angle_beta   90.00
_cell.angle_gamma   90.00
#
_symmetry.space_group_name_H-M   'P 1'
#
loop_
_entity.id
_entity.type
_entity.pdbx_description
1 polymer ?
#
loop_
_entity_poly.entity_id
_entity_poly.type
_entity_poly.pdbx_seq_one_letter_code
_entity_poly.pdbx_strand_id
1 'polypeptide(L)'
;DNDYDKAVTGLQQIRAKYDAAKNALADTKLTAPFDGYIQKRYYDRAEVISEGMPVFSMISDDLPEVEINIPASEFIKRDRFASYECL
;
A
#
# COMPACT_ATOMS: atom_id res chain seq x y z
N ASP A 1 -31.33 25.07 24.21
CA ASP A 1 -29.99 24.45 24.22
C ASP A 1 -30.03 22.95 23.88
N ASN A 2 -30.81 22.12 24.55
CA ASN A 2 -30.86 20.66 24.31
C ASN A 2 -31.26 20.25 22.87
N ASP A 3 -32.25 20.90 22.26
CA ASP A 3 -32.71 20.53 20.91
C ASP A 3 -31.75 20.97 19.79
N TYR A 4 -30.98 22.04 20.02
CA TYR A 4 -29.96 22.48 19.07
C TYR A 4 -28.80 21.49 19.02
N ASP A 5 -28.31 21.05 20.18
CA ASP A 5 -27.25 20.04 20.26
C ASP A 5 -27.70 18.69 19.67
N LYS A 6 -28.96 18.30 19.86
CA LYS A 6 -29.55 17.13 19.20
C LYS A 6 -29.61 17.26 17.68
N ALA A 7 -29.98 18.44 17.17
CA ALA A 7 -29.99 18.70 15.73
C ALA A 7 -28.58 18.67 15.13
N VAL A 8 -27.59 19.25 15.82
CA VAL A 8 -26.19 19.27 15.38
C VAL A 8 -25.59 17.86 15.39
N THR A 9 -25.82 17.09 16.45
CA THR A 9 -25.36 15.69 16.54
C THR A 9 -26.04 14.79 15.51
N GLY A 10 -27.35 14.96 15.29
CA GLY A 10 -28.08 14.26 14.22
C GLY A 10 -27.53 14.56 12.83
N LEU A 11 -27.22 15.84 12.54
CA LEU A 11 -26.60 16.24 11.28
C LEU A 11 -25.21 15.61 11.12
N GLN A 12 -24.39 15.62 12.18
CA GLN A 12 -23.07 14.99 12.15
C GLN A 12 -23.16 13.48 11.88
N GLN A 13 -24.11 12.78 12.51
CA GLN A 13 -24.33 11.35 12.28
C GLN A 13 -24.75 11.05 10.84
N ILE A 14 -25.67 11.83 10.28
CA ILE A 14 -26.11 11.67 8.89
C ILE A 14 -24.95 11.95 7.93
N ARG A 15 -24.18 13.00 8.20
CA ARG A 15 -23.02 13.37 7.38
C ARG A 15 -21.95 12.28 7.41
N ALA A 16 -21.63 11.74 8.58
CA ALA A 16 -20.69 10.62 8.71
C ALA A 16 -21.15 9.39 7.92
N LYS A 17 -22.45 9.06 7.96
CA LYS A 17 -23.02 7.96 7.16
C LYS A 17 -22.95 8.23 5.66
N TYR A 18 -23.21 9.46 5.24
CA TYR A 18 -23.10 9.87 3.85
C TYR A 18 -21.66 9.75 3.34
N ASP A 19 -20.70 10.27 4.11
CA ASP A 19 -19.28 10.21 3.77
C ASP A 19 -18.78 8.75 3.73
N ALA A 20 -19.24 7.89 4.65
CA ALA A 20 -18.94 6.46 4.62
C ALA A 20 -19.48 5.76 3.36
N ALA A 21 -20.73 6.03 2.97
CA ALA A 21 -21.32 5.47 1.75
C ALA A 21 -20.61 5.99 0.48
N LYS A 22 -20.18 7.26 0.49
CA LYS A 22 -19.41 7.85 -0.60
C LYS A 22 -18.04 7.19 -0.74
N ASN A 23 -17.35 6.93 0.37
CA ASN A 23 -16.07 6.22 0.38
C ASN A 23 -16.24 4.78 -0.12
N ALA A 24 -17.24 4.06 0.39
CA ALA A 24 -17.52 2.69 -0.06
C ALA A 24 -17.78 2.60 -1.57
N LEU A 25 -18.42 3.62 -2.17
CA LEU A 25 -18.59 3.70 -3.62
C LEU A 25 -17.26 3.93 -4.35
N ALA A 26 -16.38 4.77 -3.81
CA ALA A 26 -15.06 5.00 -4.39
C ALA A 26 -14.18 3.74 -4.30
N ASP A 27 -14.25 3.00 -3.19
CA ASP A 27 -13.49 1.78 -2.94
C ASP A 27 -13.86 0.61 -3.87
N THR A 28 -14.97 0.72 -4.62
CA THR A 28 -15.31 -0.24 -5.69
C THR A 28 -14.33 -0.23 -6.86
N LYS A 29 -13.54 0.84 -7.00
CA LYS A 29 -12.54 0.99 -8.06
C LYS A 29 -11.14 0.97 -7.43
N LEU A 30 -10.50 -0.20 -7.50
CA LEU A 30 -9.11 -0.34 -7.11
C LEU A 30 -8.20 0.32 -8.15
N THR A 31 -7.58 1.44 -7.78
CA THR A 31 -6.57 2.14 -8.57
C THR A 31 -5.18 1.85 -8.03
N ALA A 32 -4.19 1.74 -8.91
CA ALA A 32 -2.80 1.56 -8.50
C ALA A 32 -2.33 2.76 -7.66
N PRO A 33 -1.61 2.52 -6.54
CA PRO A 33 -1.09 3.60 -5.70
C PRO A 33 0.16 4.29 -6.28
N PHE A 34 0.87 3.63 -7.20
CA PHE A 34 2.09 4.14 -7.84
C PHE A 34 2.29 3.52 -9.23
N ASP A 35 3.18 4.13 -10.02
CA ASP A 35 3.60 3.63 -11.32
C ASP A 35 4.62 2.49 -11.16
N GLY A 36 4.45 1.41 -11.93
CA GLY A 36 5.29 0.23 -11.84
C GLY A 36 4.71 -0.98 -12.58
N TYR A 37 5.15 -2.18 -12.21
CA TYR A 37 4.76 -3.42 -12.87
C TYR A 37 3.95 -4.33 -11.94
N ILE A 38 2.93 -4.99 -12.49
CA ILE A 38 2.18 -6.03 -11.77
C ILE A 38 3.03 -7.30 -11.77
N GLN A 39 3.56 -7.68 -10.61
CA GLN A 39 4.32 -8.91 -10.42
C GLN A 39 3.40 -10.13 -10.44
N LYS A 40 2.31 -10.07 -9.67
CA LYS A 40 1.40 -11.20 -9.50
C LYS A 40 -0.04 -10.74 -9.37
N ARG A 41 -0.93 -11.47 -10.03
CA ARG A 41 -2.38 -11.33 -9.91
C ARG A 41 -2.90 -12.53 -9.11
N TYR A 42 -3.55 -12.25 -7.99
CA TYR A 42 -4.03 -13.30 -7.07
C TYR A 42 -5.42 -13.82 -7.43
N TYR A 43 -6.25 -12.99 -8.07
CA TYR A 43 -7.66 -13.30 -8.37
C TYR A 43 -8.01 -13.05 -9.83
N ASP A 44 -8.93 -13.87 -10.34
CA ASP A 44 -9.51 -13.79 -11.67
C ASP A 44 -10.74 -12.88 -11.73
N ARG A 45 -11.14 -12.53 -12.96
CA ARG A 45 -12.34 -11.71 -13.19
C ARG A 45 -13.56 -12.43 -12.60
N ALA A 46 -14.43 -11.66 -11.94
CA ALA A 46 -15.66 -12.11 -11.30
C ALA A 46 -15.51 -12.96 -10.03
N GLU A 47 -14.32 -13.02 -9.43
CA GLU A 47 -14.17 -13.55 -8.07
C GLU A 47 -14.60 -12.52 -7.02
N VAL A 48 -15.29 -12.99 -5.98
CA VAL A 48 -15.69 -12.15 -4.84
C VAL A 48 -14.51 -12.02 -3.90
N ILE A 49 -14.05 -10.78 -3.69
CA ILE A 49 -12.98 -10.43 -2.76
C ILE A 49 -13.56 -9.77 -1.50
N SER A 50 -12.96 -10.07 -0.34
CA SER A 50 -13.28 -9.41 0.93
C SER A 50 -12.34 -8.22 1.16
N GLU A 51 -12.77 -7.29 2.01
CA GLU A 51 -11.92 -6.18 2.46
C GLU A 51 -10.60 -6.70 3.06
N GLY A 52 -9.48 -6.08 2.66
CA GLY A 52 -8.14 -6.43 3.13
C GLY A 52 -7.45 -7.58 2.37
N MET A 53 -8.11 -8.22 1.41
CA MET A 53 -7.47 -9.26 0.60
C MET A 53 -6.59 -8.65 -0.50
N PRO A 54 -5.30 -9.06 -0.62
CA PRO A 54 -4.42 -8.55 -1.65
C PRO A 54 -4.84 -9.06 -3.03
N VAL A 55 -5.23 -8.17 -3.93
CA VAL A 55 -5.68 -8.54 -5.29
C VAL A 55 -4.50 -8.61 -6.26
N PHE A 56 -3.57 -7.67 -6.14
CA PHE A 56 -2.38 -7.55 -6.98
C PHE A 56 -1.15 -7.33 -6.11
N SER A 57 -0.02 -7.90 -6.55
CA SER A 57 1.31 -7.50 -6.09
C SER A 57 1.95 -6.64 -7.17
N MET A 58 2.44 -5.48 -6.77
CA MET A 58 3.08 -4.50 -7.65
C MET A 58 4.49 -4.20 -7.17
N ILE A 59 5.40 -4.01 -8.11
CA ILE A 59 6.77 -3.55 -7.86
C ILE A 59 6.88 -2.16 -8.50
N SER A 60 7.42 -1.20 -7.77
CA SER A 60 7.73 0.13 -8.30
C SER A 60 8.86 0.04 -9.33
N ASP A 61 8.82 0.90 -10.35
CA ASP A 61 9.94 1.04 -11.29
C ASP A 61 11.07 1.94 -10.73
N ASP A 62 10.86 2.50 -9.53
CA ASP A 62 11.85 3.35 -8.88
C ASP A 62 13.03 2.53 -8.36
N LEU A 63 14.23 2.99 -8.74
CA LEU A 63 15.59 2.59 -8.31
C LEU A 63 15.71 1.15 -7.76
N PRO A 64 16.30 0.20 -8.52
CA PRO A 64 16.49 -1.15 -8.03
C PRO A 64 17.34 -1.15 -6.76
N GLU A 65 16.77 -1.65 -5.66
CA GLU A 65 17.47 -1.83 -4.40
C GLU A 65 18.35 -3.09 -4.47
N VAL A 66 19.65 -2.94 -4.18
CA VAL A 66 20.61 -4.04 -4.17
C VAL A 66 21.09 -4.25 -2.74
N GLU A 67 20.75 -5.41 -2.16
CA GLU A 67 21.21 -5.81 -0.83
C GLU A 67 22.48 -6.67 -0.94
N ILE A 68 23.59 -6.19 -0.37
CA ILE A 68 24.83 -6.96 -0.27
C ILE A 68 25.12 -7.33 1.20
N ASN A 69 25.20 -8.63 1.46
CA ASN A 69 25.53 -9.15 2.78
C ASN A 69 27.06 -9.35 2.91
N ILE A 70 27.74 -8.42 3.57
CA ILE A 70 29.19 -8.48 3.82
C ILE A 70 29.44 -9.08 5.20
N PRO A 71 30.07 -10.27 5.33
CA PRO A 71 30.44 -10.83 6.62
C PRO A 71 31.42 -9.91 7.37
N ALA A 72 31.25 -9.78 8.69
CA ALA A 72 32.09 -8.91 9.52
C ALA A 72 33.60 -9.22 9.39
N SER A 73 33.96 -10.49 9.21
CA SER A 73 35.35 -10.93 9.00
C SER A 73 35.98 -10.41 7.71
N GLU A 74 35.18 -10.18 6.67
CA GLU A 74 35.60 -9.62 5.39
C GLU A 74 35.50 -8.09 5.38
N PHE A 75 34.52 -7.52 6.10
CA PHE A 75 34.43 -6.07 6.32
C PHE A 75 35.67 -5.50 7.01
N ILE A 76 36.25 -6.22 7.99
CA ILE A 76 37.50 -5.84 8.66
C ILE A 76 38.69 -5.82 7.69
N LYS A 77 38.66 -6.63 6.63
CA LYS A 77 39.71 -6.70 5.61
C LYS A 77 39.41 -5.84 4.39
N ARG A 78 38.44 -4.92 4.46
CA ARG A 78 38.03 -4.08 3.31
C ARG A 78 39.19 -3.37 2.60
N ASP A 79 40.25 -3.03 3.33
CA ASP A 79 41.44 -2.37 2.77
C ASP A 79 42.30 -3.29 1.89
N ARG A 80 41.99 -4.60 1.83
CA ARG A 80 42.68 -5.60 1.00
C ARG A 80 41.93 -5.95 -0.30
N PHE A 81 40.72 -5.42 -0.51
CA PHE A 81 39.90 -5.73 -1.68
C PHE A 81 39.46 -4.43 -2.37
N ALA A 82 39.63 -4.35 -3.69
CA ALA A 82 39.46 -3.10 -4.45
C ALA A 82 38.00 -2.76 -4.80
N SER A 83 37.12 -3.76 -5.00
CA SER A 83 35.71 -3.55 -5.34
C SER A 83 34.84 -4.79 -5.09
N TYR A 84 33.54 -4.56 -4.94
CA TYR A 84 32.48 -5.56 -5.03
C TYR A 84 31.67 -5.27 -6.31
N GLU A 85 31.51 -6.25 -7.19
CA GLU A 85 30.73 -6.13 -8.41
C GLU A 85 29.51 -7.06 -8.31
N CYS A 86 28.32 -6.51 -8.58
CA CYS A 86 27.11 -7.31 -8.81
C CYS A 86 26.94 -7.43 -10.32
N LEU A 87 27.09 -8.65 -10.86
CA LEU A 87 26.80 -8.97 -12.27
C LEU A 87 25.30 -9.18 -12.50
#